data_AF-A0A2G9XZT2-F1
#
_entry.id   AF-A0A2G9XZT2-F1
#
_cell.length_a   1.000
_cell.length_b   1.000
_cell.length_c   1.000
_cell.angle_alpha   90.00
_cell.angle_beta   90.00
_cell.angle_gamma   90.00
#
_symmetry.space_group_name_H-M   'P 1'
#
loop_
_entity.id
_entity.type
_entity.pdbx_description
1 polymer ?
#
loop_
_entity_poly.entity_id
_entity_poly.type
_entity_poly.pdbx_seq_one_letter_code
_entity_poly.pdbx_strand_id
1 'polypeptide(L)' 'YPIVYTSADSVFQIACHKDVVPLQELYRMCEIARKLFPDIGRVIARPFIGTVGNFK' A
#
# COMPACT_ATOMS: atom_id res chain seq x y z
N TYR A 1 6.50 8.69 4.34
CA TYR A 1 6.98 7.31 4.09
C TYR A 1 5.79 6.36 4.03
N PRO A 2 5.82 5.28 3.23
CA PRO A 2 4.71 4.34 3.09
C PRO A 2 4.50 3.51 4.37
N ILE A 3 3.25 3.14 4.66
CA ILE A 3 2.91 2.19 5.73
C ILE A 3 2.76 0.81 5.10
N VAL A 4 3.53 -0.18 5.57
CA VAL A 4 3.52 -1.55 5.06
C VAL A 4 3.00 -2.49 6.13
N TYR A 5 2.03 -3.34 5.79
CA TYR A 5 1.44 -4.30 6.72
C TYR A 5 0.86 -5.52 5.99
N THR A 6 0.51 -6.55 6.75
CA THR A 6 -0.08 -7.80 6.26
C THR A 6 -1.34 -8.17 7.07
N SER A 7 -1.99 -9.27 6.74
CA SER A 7 -3.10 -9.85 7.52
C SER A 7 -2.81 -11.34 7.81
N ALA A 8 -3.80 -12.09 8.26
CA ALA A 8 -3.69 -13.54 8.39
C ALA A 8 -3.59 -14.26 7.03
N ASP A 9 -4.08 -13.62 5.95
CA ASP A 9 -3.96 -14.14 4.59
C ASP A 9 -2.60 -13.77 3.97
N SER A 10 -2.19 -14.49 2.93
CA SER A 10 -0.96 -14.20 2.17
C SER A 10 -1.11 -12.93 1.32
N VAL A 11 -1.06 -11.77 1.98
CA VAL A 11 -1.20 -10.44 1.37
C VAL A 11 -0.13 -9.46 1.83
N PHE A 12 0.29 -8.60 0.92
CA PHE A 12 1.21 -7.48 1.19
C PHE A 12 0.47 -6.17 0.89
N GLN A 13 0.30 -5.33 1.90
CA GLN A 13 -0.50 -4.10 1.78
C GLN A 13 0.39 -2.87 1.95
N ILE A 14 0.21 -1.89 1.06
CA ILE A 14 0.93 -0.62 1.11
C ILE A 14 -0.12 0.50 1.20
N ALA A 15 -0.07 1.26 2.30
CA ALA A 15 -0.95 2.40 2.53
C ALA A 15 -0.19 3.73 2.48
N CYS A 16 -0.76 4.70 1.78
CA CYS A 16 -0.20 6.04 1.63
C CYS A 16 -1.30 7.11 1.62
N HIS A 17 -1.02 8.25 2.24
CA HIS A 17 -1.89 9.43 2.15
C HIS A 17 -1.76 10.07 0.77
N LYS A 18 -2.89 10.27 0.06
CA LYS A 18 -2.88 10.73 -1.35
C LYS A 18 -2.23 12.10 -1.55
N ASP A 19 -2.32 12.99 -0.57
CA ASP A 19 -1.72 14.33 -0.65
C ASP A 19 -0.20 14.33 -0.44
N VAL A 20 0.36 13.21 0.04
CA VAL A 20 1.81 13.07 0.28
C VAL A 20 2.45 12.18 -0.78
N VAL A 21 1.78 11.10 -1.18
CA VAL A 21 2.26 10.17 -2.21
C VAL A 21 1.18 10.06 -3.29
N PRO A 22 1.47 10.50 -4.52
CA PRO A 22 0.55 10.36 -5.64
C PRO A 22 0.18 8.89 -5.88
N LEU A 23 -1.05 8.65 -6.32
CA LEU A 23 -1.59 7.31 -6.54
C LEU A 23 -0.74 6.48 -7.50
N GLN A 24 -0.19 7.11 -8.54
CA GLN A 24 0.68 6.43 -9.50
C GLN A 24 1.97 5.91 -8.86
N GLU A 25 2.56 6.65 -7.92
CA GLU A 25 3.75 6.21 -7.21
C GLU A 25 3.43 5.07 -6.24
N LEU A 26 2.27 5.10 -5.58
CA LEU A 26 1.78 3.96 -4.78
C LEU A 26 1.61 2.70 -5.65
N TYR A 27 1.05 2.82 -6.86
CA TYR A 27 0.92 1.67 -7.77
C TYR A 27 2.29 1.16 -8.23
N ARG A 28 3.22 2.06 -8.55
CA ARG A 28 4.59 1.68 -8.87
C ARG A 28 5.26 0.91 -7.73
N MET A 29 5.08 1.33 -6.48
CA MET A 29 5.56 0.59 -5.30
C MET A 29 4.94 -0.82 -5.21
N CYS A 30 3.64 -0.94 -5.49
CA CYS A 30 2.95 -2.23 -5.49
C CYS A 30 3.49 -3.16 -6.60
N GLU A 31 3.74 -2.64 -7.80
CA GLU A 31 4.33 -3.40 -8.91
C GLU A 31 5.74 -3.89 -8.57
N ILE A 32 6.56 -3.05 -7.94
CA ILE A 32 7.90 -3.43 -7.47
C ILE A 32 7.77 -4.54 -6.41
N ALA A 33 6.90 -4.36 -5.40
CA ALA A 33 6.68 -5.37 -4.37
C ALA A 33 6.19 -6.71 -4.95
N ARG A 34 5.30 -6.68 -5.95
CA ARG A 34 4.82 -7.89 -6.64
C ARG A 34 5.96 -8.66 -7.32
N LYS A 35 6.94 -7.95 -7.90
CA LYS A 35 8.12 -8.57 -8.52
C LYS A 35 9.11 -9.12 -7.50
N LEU A 36 9.27 -8.45 -6.35
CA LEU A 36 10.19 -8.87 -5.29
C LEU A 36 9.67 -10.08 -4.49
N PHE A 37 8.35 -10.19 -4.34
CA PHE A 37 7.72 -11.21 -3.51
C PHE A 37 6.78 -12.11 -4.34
N PRO A 38 7.33 -13.00 -5.19
CA PRO A 38 6.55 -13.84 -6.10
C PRO A 38 5.65 -14.86 -5.38
N ASP A 39 5.96 -15.23 -4.14
CA ASP A 39 5.19 -16.24 -3.39
C ASP A 39 4.04 -15.66 -2.56
N ILE A 40 3.94 -14.32 -2.47
CA ILE A 40 2.82 -13.66 -1.80
C ILE A 40 1.59 -13.70 -2.72
N GLY A 41 0.44 -14.12 -2.19
CA GLY A 41 -0.79 -14.30 -2.97
C GLY A 41 -1.32 -13.01 -3.59
N ARG A 42 -1.27 -11.88 -2.86
CA ARG A 42 -1.72 -10.58 -3.39
C ARG A 42 -0.93 -9.39 -2.85
N VAL A 43 -0.67 -8.41 -3.71
CA VAL A 43 -0.21 -7.07 -3.29
C VAL A 43 -1.38 -6.09 -3.45
N ILE A 44 -1.67 -5.28 -2.42
CA ILE A 44 -2.86 -4.42 -2.38
C ILE A 44 -2.45 -2.97 -2.07
N ALA A 45 -2.80 -2.06 -2.98
CA ALA A 45 -2.70 -0.62 -2.75
C ALA A 45 -3.84 -0.15 -1.84
N ARG A 46 -3.51 0.61 -0.79
CA ARG A 46 -4.44 1.16 0.19
C ARG A 46 -4.28 2.68 0.29
N PRO A 47 -4.63 3.45 -0.76
CA PRO A 47 -4.61 4.89 -0.67
C PRO A 47 -5.65 5.36 0.37
N PHE A 48 -5.29 6.34 1.17
CA PHE A 48 -6.21 6.95 2.15
C PHE A 48 -6.12 8.48 2.12
N ILE A 49 -7.14 9.12 2.68
CA ILE A 49 -7.23 10.59 2.85
C ILE A 49 -7.65 10.93 4.28
N GLY A 50 -7.72 12.22 4.58
CA GLY A 50 -8.24 12.73 5.84
C GLY A 50 -7.14 13.33 6.71
N THR A 51 -7.41 13.42 8.00
CA THR A 51 -6.51 14.06 8.96
C THR A 51 -6.37 13.20 10.21
N VAL A 52 -5.39 13.54 11.05
CA VAL A 52 -5.15 12.83 12.32
C VAL A 52 -6.45 12.74 13.12
N GLY A 53 -6.84 11.52 13.48
CA GLY A 53 -8.11 11.23 14.18
C GLY A 53 -9.31 10.98 13.27
N ASN A 54 -9.18 11.14 11.95
CA ASN A 54 -10.26 10.93 10.97
C ASN A 54 -9.71 10.54 9.59
N PHE A 55 -8.98 9.43 9.52
CA PHE A 55 -8.51 8.86 8.25
C PHE A 55 -9.58 8.00 7.59
N LYS A 56 -9.64 8.02 6.25
CA LYS A 56 -10.59 7.28 5.42
C LYS A 56 -9.90 6.57 4.27
#